data_AF-A0A817ME26-F1
#
_entry.id   AF-A0A817ME26-F1
#
_cell.length_a   1.000
_cell.length_b   1.000
_cell.length_c   1.000
_cell.angle_alpha   90.00
_cell.angle_beta   90.00
_cell.angle_gamma   90.00
#
_symmetry.space_group_name_H-M   'P 1'
#
loop_
_entity.id
_entity.type
_entity.pdbx_description
1 polymer ?
#
loop_
_entity_poly.entity_id
_entity_poly.type
_entity_poly.pdbx_seq_one_letter_code
_entity_poly.pdbx_strand_id
1 'polypeptide(L)'
;MAIQVFGLSLDPSMCRLHIDDDSDAAHIPLYDYQTVDTIDFKQNNTNLCLKLGQALKENNLLLYILSDREPNSLELVVDQSMTLTDLWNLIKQELHMDNNDNEYHLCEVKTSLINDGPPLNDFDQTLLVNGLTNGAQLIMQSGSVAPRNHVRLKVFRIINKYYKPNEASTNEFCIMMKCP
;
A
#
# COMPACT_ATOMS: atom_id res chain seq x y z
N MET A 1 0.87 -28.19 17.78
CA MET A 1 2.01 -27.65 18.55
C MET A 1 1.72 -26.18 18.74
N ALA A 2 1.63 -25.64 19.96
CA ALA A 2 1.32 -24.23 20.18
C ALA A 2 2.62 -23.43 20.36
N ILE A 3 2.65 -22.18 19.90
CA ILE A 3 3.78 -21.28 20.17
C ILE A 3 3.49 -20.57 21.50
N GLN A 4 4.35 -20.77 22.51
CA GLN A 4 4.27 -20.03 23.76
C GLN A 4 5.17 -18.81 23.70
N VAL A 5 4.56 -17.63 23.71
CA VAL A 5 5.27 -16.34 23.79
C VAL A 5 4.76 -15.63 25.04
N PHE A 6 5.64 -15.38 26.02
CA PHE A 6 5.29 -14.74 27.29
C PHE A 6 4.07 -15.34 28.03
N GLY A 7 3.86 -16.65 27.94
CA GLY A 7 2.74 -17.34 28.58
C GLY A 7 1.41 -17.29 27.81
N LEU A 8 1.37 -16.65 26.65
CA LEU A 8 0.25 -16.75 25.70
C LEU A 8 0.47 -17.94 24.78
N SER A 9 -0.55 -18.81 24.68
CA SER A 9 -0.59 -19.90 23.71
C SER A 9 -1.18 -19.37 22.41
N LEU A 10 -0.32 -19.08 21.44
CA LEU A 10 -0.74 -18.64 20.12
C LEU A 10 -0.96 -19.84 19.20
N ASP A 11 -2.02 -19.77 18.40
CA ASP A 11 -2.21 -20.68 17.27
C ASP A 11 -1.11 -20.40 16.25
N PRO A 12 -0.28 -21.40 15.88
CA PRO A 12 0.78 -21.20 14.88
C PRO A 12 0.27 -20.67 13.55
N SER A 13 -0.99 -20.93 13.19
CA SER A 13 -1.59 -20.42 11.94
C SER A 13 -1.83 -18.91 11.96
N MET A 14 -1.74 -18.29 13.14
CA MET A 14 -1.95 -16.86 13.38
C MET A 14 -0.62 -16.12 13.58
N CYS A 15 0.51 -16.76 13.33
CA CYS A 15 1.82 -16.16 13.43
C CYS A 15 2.58 -16.31 12.12
N ARG A 16 3.43 -15.33 11.82
CA ARG A 16 4.38 -15.38 10.73
C ARG A 16 5.75 -14.90 11.18
N LEU A 17 6.78 -15.41 10.51
CA LEU A 17 8.16 -14.98 10.72
C LEU A 17 8.50 -13.87 9.73
N HIS A 18 9.31 -12.92 10.19
CA HIS A 18 9.95 -11.93 9.34
C HIS A 18 11.39 -11.73 9.79
N ILE A 19 12.21 -11.25 8.88
CA ILE A 19 13.55 -10.79 9.20
C ILE A 19 13.46 -9.34 9.62
N ASP A 20 13.92 -9.06 10.83
CA ASP A 20 14.08 -7.71 11.33
C ASP A 20 15.44 -7.19 10.84
N ASP A 21 15.39 -6.11 10.08
CA ASP A 21 16.55 -5.41 9.58
C ASP A 21 16.55 -4.09 10.35
N ASP A 22 17.64 -3.76 11.04
CA ASP A 22 17.75 -2.53 11.84
C ASP A 22 17.67 -1.25 10.96
N SER A 23 17.59 -1.40 9.63
CA SER A 23 17.23 -0.32 8.73
C SER A 23 15.71 -0.08 8.71
N ASP A 24 15.27 1.17 8.65
CA ASP A 24 13.85 1.58 8.49
C ASP A 24 13.19 1.08 7.17
N ALA A 25 13.77 0.08 6.51
CA ALA A 25 13.25 -0.55 5.31
C ALA A 25 12.08 -1.49 5.65
N ALA A 26 11.20 -1.71 4.66
CA ALA A 26 10.13 -2.69 4.77
C ALA A 26 10.71 -4.08 5.08
N HIS A 27 10.25 -4.69 6.17
CA HIS A 27 10.70 -6.01 6.59
C HIS A 27 10.49 -7.03 5.46
N ILE A 28 11.51 -7.85 5.19
CA ILE A 28 11.41 -8.94 4.22
C ILE A 28 10.58 -10.05 4.87
N PRO A 29 9.36 -10.33 4.38
CA PRO A 29 8.54 -11.36 5.00
C PRO A 29 8.99 -12.73 4.49
N LEU A 30 8.81 -13.76 5.34
CA LEU A 30 9.24 -15.12 5.03
C LEU A 30 8.07 -15.97 4.56
N TYR A 31 8.33 -16.81 3.57
CA TYR A 31 7.37 -17.77 3.03
C TYR A 31 7.44 -19.11 3.77
N ASP A 32 6.33 -19.84 3.78
CA ASP A 32 6.20 -21.13 4.47
C ASP A 32 7.11 -22.25 3.93
N TYR A 33 7.51 -22.16 2.66
CA TYR A 33 8.45 -23.10 2.03
C TYR A 33 9.92 -22.75 2.25
N GLN A 34 10.23 -21.55 2.76
CA GLN A 34 11.61 -21.13 2.97
C GLN A 34 12.21 -21.80 4.21
N THR A 35 13.40 -22.36 4.05
CA THR A 35 14.22 -22.87 5.14
C THR A 35 15.31 -21.86 5.51
N VAL A 36 15.90 -22.02 6.70
CA VAL A 36 17.04 -21.21 7.15
C VAL A 36 18.17 -21.18 6.11
N ASP A 37 18.43 -22.30 5.44
CA ASP A 37 19.49 -22.42 4.41
C ASP A 37 19.16 -21.66 3.11
N THR A 38 17.87 -21.46 2.82
CA THR A 38 17.40 -20.74 1.62
C THR A 38 17.24 -19.24 1.86
N ILE A 39 17.25 -18.81 3.12
CA ILE A 39 17.13 -17.41 3.49
C ILE A 39 18.52 -16.79 3.51
N ASP A 40 18.74 -15.78 2.67
CA ASP A 40 19.96 -14.98 2.71
C ASP A 40 19.90 -14.04 3.93
N PHE A 41 20.29 -14.58 5.09
CA PHE A 41 20.65 -13.76 6.23
C PHE A 41 21.93 -13.01 5.86
N LYS A 42 21.78 -11.85 5.23
CA LYS A 42 22.89 -10.91 5.04
C LYS A 42 23.60 -10.74 6.38
N GLN A 43 24.93 -10.51 6.35
CA GLN A 43 25.80 -10.49 7.54
C GLN A 43 25.34 -9.57 8.69
N ASN A 44 24.36 -8.67 8.47
CA ASN A 44 23.80 -7.76 9.45
C ASN A 44 22.36 -8.08 9.88
N ASN A 45 21.66 -9.01 9.24
CA ASN A 45 20.25 -9.30 9.49
C ASN A 45 20.14 -10.57 10.35
N THR A 46 20.36 -10.44 11.65
CA THR A 46 20.44 -11.60 12.57
C THR A 46 19.15 -11.87 13.34
N ASN A 47 18.14 -11.00 13.22
CA ASN A 47 16.97 -11.03 14.08
C ASN A 47 15.77 -11.63 13.32
N LEU A 48 15.34 -12.81 13.76
CA LEU A 48 14.06 -13.40 13.35
C LEU A 48 13.00 -12.98 14.35
N CYS A 49 12.00 -12.28 13.86
CA CYS A 49 10.91 -11.78 14.69
C CYS A 49 9.60 -12.48 14.32
N LEU A 50 8.84 -12.85 15.36
CA LEU A 50 7.52 -13.45 15.21
C LEU A 50 6.48 -12.33 15.28
N LYS A 51 5.71 -12.16 14.19
CA LYS A 51 4.57 -11.24 14.12
C LYS A 51 3.27 -12.04 14.09
N LEU A 52 2.20 -11.42 14.58
CA LEU A 52 0.86 -11.95 14.37
C LEU A 52 0.46 -11.76 12.91
N GLY A 53 -0.23 -12.73 12.34
CA GLY A 53 -0.67 -12.73 10.95
C GLY A 53 -0.56 -14.11 10.30
N GLN A 54 -1.20 -14.26 9.15
CA GLN A 54 -1.12 -15.49 8.37
C GLN A 54 0.28 -15.66 7.76
N ALA A 55 0.76 -16.90 7.72
CA ALA A 55 1.98 -17.25 7.00
C ALA A 55 1.82 -16.98 5.49
N LEU A 56 2.88 -16.47 4.86
CA LEU A 56 2.89 -16.25 3.41
C LEU A 56 3.13 -17.57 2.68
N LYS A 57 2.28 -17.85 1.69
CA LYS A 57 2.46 -18.93 0.72
C LYS A 57 3.15 -18.40 -0.53
N GLU A 58 3.67 -19.29 -1.38
CA GLU A 58 4.39 -18.94 -2.62
C GLU A 58 3.64 -17.95 -3.53
N ASN A 59 2.32 -18.06 -3.63
CA ASN A 59 1.50 -17.17 -4.45
C ASN A 59 0.96 -15.95 -3.71
N ASN A 60 1.37 -15.72 -2.46
CA ASN A 60 0.85 -14.62 -1.67
C ASN A 60 1.77 -13.39 -1.72
N LEU A 61 1.14 -12.22 -1.67
CA LEU A 61 1.77 -10.92 -1.45
C LEU A 61 1.34 -10.39 -0.08
N LEU A 62 2.29 -9.86 0.66
CA LEU A 62 2.04 -8.96 1.79
C LEU A 62 1.96 -7.54 1.25
N LEU A 63 0.82 -6.87 1.46
CA LEU A 63 0.59 -5.49 1.05
C LEU A 63 0.34 -4.63 2.29
N TYR A 64 0.86 -3.41 2.27
CA TYR A 64 0.63 -2.40 3.29
C TYR A 64 -0.27 -1.32 2.72
N ILE A 65 -1.47 -1.17 3.28
CA ILE A 65 -2.46 -0.20 2.84
C ILE A 65 -2.46 0.98 3.81
N LEU A 66 -2.01 2.12 3.32
CA LEU A 66 -2.11 3.42 3.98
C LEU A 66 -3.43 4.05 3.61
N SER A 67 -4.01 4.83 4.52
CA SER A 67 -5.32 5.46 4.34
C SER A 67 -5.29 6.88 4.86
N ASP A 68 -5.84 7.82 4.09
CA ASP A 68 -6.09 9.18 4.60
C ASP A 68 -7.17 9.19 5.70
N ARG A 69 -8.00 8.14 5.80
CA ARG A 69 -9.08 8.02 6.81
C ARG A 69 -8.59 7.49 8.14
N GLU A 70 -7.64 6.56 8.12
CA GLU A 70 -7.18 5.86 9.33
C GLU A 70 -5.68 6.07 9.53
N PRO A 71 -5.23 6.42 10.75
CA PRO A 71 -3.82 6.70 11.00
C PRO A 71 -2.94 5.45 10.94
N ASN A 72 -3.54 4.25 11.00
CA ASN A 72 -2.81 2.99 11.02
C ASN A 72 -2.80 2.34 9.64
N SER A 73 -1.66 1.76 9.26
CA SER A 73 -1.58 0.94 8.06
C SER A 73 -2.36 -0.36 8.27
N LEU A 74 -3.23 -0.70 7.34
CA LEU A 74 -3.83 -2.03 7.23
C LEU A 74 -2.85 -2.95 6.51
N GLU A 75 -2.64 -4.15 7.04
CA GLU A 75 -1.74 -5.13 6.44
C GLU A 75 -2.54 -6.30 5.88
N LEU A 76 -2.36 -6.60 4.59
CA LEU A 76 -3.13 -7.62 3.88
C LEU A 76 -2.22 -8.69 3.29
N VAL A 77 -2.62 -9.95 3.48
CA VAL A 77 -2.05 -11.10 2.78
C VAL A 77 -3.03 -11.53 1.69
N VAL A 78 -2.65 -11.36 0.43
CA VAL A 78 -3.52 -11.62 -0.73
C VAL A 78 -2.83 -12.51 -1.75
N ASP A 79 -3.60 -13.25 -2.53
CA ASP A 79 -3.07 -14.03 -3.65
C ASP A 79 -2.69 -13.09 -4.82
N GLN A 80 -1.50 -13.27 -5.40
CA GLN A 80 -1.00 -12.45 -6.51
C GLN A 80 -1.85 -12.55 -7.79
N SER A 81 -2.65 -13.61 -7.92
CA SER A 81 -3.60 -13.83 -9.02
C SER A 81 -4.93 -13.08 -8.83
N MET A 82 -5.18 -12.51 -7.65
CA MET A 82 -6.33 -11.66 -7.37
C MET A 82 -6.35 -10.46 -8.32
N THR A 83 -7.54 -10.01 -8.74
CA THR A 83 -7.65 -8.78 -9.53
C THR A 83 -7.53 -7.55 -8.65
N LEU A 84 -7.15 -6.41 -9.23
CA LEU A 84 -7.14 -5.15 -8.50
C LEU A 84 -8.55 -4.74 -8.03
N THR A 85 -9.62 -5.12 -8.75
CA THR A 85 -11.01 -4.97 -8.30
C THR A 85 -11.28 -5.73 -7.01
N ASP A 86 -10.88 -6.99 -6.96
CA ASP A 86 -11.08 -7.84 -5.78
C ASP A 86 -10.28 -7.31 -4.57
N LEU A 87 -9.04 -6.87 -4.80
CA LEU A 87 -8.22 -6.22 -3.78
C LEU A 87 -8.91 -4.95 -3.25
N TRP A 88 -9.43 -4.11 -4.14
CA TRP A 88 -10.12 -2.87 -3.76
C TRP A 88 -11.37 -3.14 -2.92
N ASN A 89 -12.17 -4.13 -3.31
CA ASN A 89 -13.35 -4.54 -2.54
C ASN A 89 -12.96 -5.11 -1.16
N LEU A 90 -11.88 -5.88 -1.08
CA LEU A 90 -11.34 -6.37 0.18
C LEU A 90 -10.91 -5.22 1.09
N ILE A 91 -10.17 -4.23 0.57
CA ILE A 91 -9.76 -3.04 1.32
C ILE A 91 -10.98 -2.29 1.84
N LYS A 92 -11.99 -2.05 1.01
CA LYS A 92 -13.24 -1.41 1.42
C LYS A 92 -13.93 -2.18 2.54
N GLN A 93 -13.98 -3.51 2.44
CA GLN A 93 -14.59 -4.35 3.47
C GLN A 93 -13.85 -4.26 4.80
N GLU A 94 -12.53 -4.35 4.79
CA GLU A 94 -11.68 -4.27 5.99
C GLU A 94 -11.72 -2.88 6.65
N LEU A 95 -11.79 -1.82 5.84
CA LEU A 95 -11.93 -0.43 6.32
C LEU A 95 -13.39 -0.01 6.55
N HIS A 96 -14.34 -0.95 6.48
CA HIS A 96 -15.77 -0.70 6.66
C HIS A 96 -16.32 0.47 5.83
N MET A 97 -15.85 0.57 4.59
CA MET A 97 -16.28 1.59 3.63
C MET A 97 -17.51 1.12 2.85
N ASP A 98 -18.37 2.07 2.49
CA ASP A 98 -19.47 1.80 1.59
C ASP A 98 -18.95 1.44 0.19
N ASN A 99 -19.50 0.38 -0.40
CA ASN A 99 -19.10 -0.06 -1.75
C ASN A 99 -19.29 1.03 -2.81
N ASN A 100 -20.22 1.95 -2.60
CA ASN A 100 -20.52 3.08 -3.50
C ASN A 100 -19.59 4.28 -3.32
N ASP A 101 -18.64 4.23 -2.39
CA ASP A 101 -17.66 5.29 -2.18
C ASP A 101 -16.65 5.29 -3.34
N ASN A 102 -16.88 6.19 -4.30
CA ASN A 102 -16.05 6.43 -5.48
C ASN A 102 -15.16 7.66 -5.30
N GLU A 103 -15.08 8.20 -4.08
CA GLU A 103 -14.26 9.35 -3.76
C GLU A 103 -12.81 8.96 -3.46
N TYR A 104 -12.49 7.67 -3.51
CA TYR A 104 -11.15 7.16 -3.22
C TYR A 104 -10.56 6.37 -4.37
N HIS A 105 -9.24 6.38 -4.43
CA HIS A 105 -8.46 5.59 -5.37
C HIS A 105 -7.18 5.09 -4.73
N LEU A 106 -6.60 4.07 -5.35
CA LEU A 106 -5.42 3.38 -4.85
C LEU A 106 -4.20 3.78 -5.67
N CYS A 107 -3.13 4.20 -5.00
CA CYS A 107 -1.84 4.52 -5.62
C CYS A 107 -0.76 3.64 -5.00
N GLU A 108 0.26 3.27 -5.79
CA GLU A 108 1.46 2.64 -5.24
C GLU A 108 2.42 3.71 -4.70
N VAL A 109 2.90 3.54 -3.47
CA VAL A 109 3.88 4.45 -2.87
C VAL A 109 5.28 4.07 -3.35
N LYS A 110 5.94 4.98 -4.08
CA LYS A 110 7.32 4.80 -4.54
C LYS A 110 8.23 5.81 -3.88
N THR A 111 9.20 5.32 -3.12
CA THR A 111 10.20 6.15 -2.42
C THR A 111 11.06 7.02 -3.35
N SER A 112 11.16 6.66 -4.63
CA SER A 112 11.87 7.44 -5.64
C SER A 112 11.08 8.63 -6.18
N LEU A 113 9.78 8.72 -5.88
CA LEU A 113 8.90 9.79 -6.35
C LEU A 113 8.66 10.80 -5.23
N ILE A 114 8.68 12.08 -5.60
CA ILE A 114 8.38 13.21 -4.69
C ILE A 114 6.89 13.20 -4.27
N ASN A 115 6.04 12.57 -5.09
CA ASN A 115 4.62 12.34 -4.82
C ASN A 115 4.35 10.84 -4.91
N ASP A 116 3.18 10.41 -4.44
CA ASP A 116 2.72 9.03 -4.64
C ASP A 116 2.71 8.64 -6.12
N GLY A 117 2.83 7.34 -6.38
CA GLY A 117 2.80 6.80 -7.74
C GLY A 117 1.48 7.10 -8.45
N PRO A 118 1.43 6.87 -9.77
CA PRO A 118 0.18 7.02 -10.50
C PRO A 118 -0.90 6.10 -9.90
N PRO A 119 -2.19 6.50 -9.97
CA PRO A 119 -3.28 5.63 -9.56
C PRO A 119 -3.22 4.29 -10.31
N LEU A 120 -3.61 3.23 -9.62
CA LEU A 120 -3.76 1.90 -10.20
C LEU A 120 -5.07 1.87 -10.99
N ASN A 121 -4.99 1.62 -12.30
CA ASN A 121 -6.08 1.94 -13.23
C ASN A 121 -6.66 0.72 -13.95
N ASP A 122 -5.91 -0.39 -14.03
CA ASP A 122 -6.33 -1.57 -14.76
C ASP A 122 -6.92 -2.59 -13.77
N PHE A 123 -8.13 -2.27 -13.31
CA PHE A 123 -8.88 -2.98 -12.28
C PHE A 123 -9.20 -4.45 -12.61
N ASP A 124 -9.24 -4.81 -13.89
CA ASP A 124 -9.47 -6.18 -14.38
C ASP A 124 -8.20 -7.04 -14.40
N GLN A 125 -7.02 -6.44 -14.26
CA GLN A 125 -5.75 -7.15 -14.28
C GLN A 125 -5.41 -7.69 -12.89
N THR A 126 -4.61 -8.76 -12.87
CA THR A 126 -4.11 -9.33 -11.62
C THR A 126 -3.09 -8.42 -10.94
N LEU A 127 -2.88 -8.60 -9.64
CA LEU A 127 -1.89 -7.82 -8.88
C LEU A 127 -0.49 -7.98 -9.46
N LEU A 128 -0.13 -9.21 -9.87
CA LEU A 128 1.15 -9.50 -10.51
C LEU A 128 1.32 -8.74 -11.83
N VAL A 129 0.27 -8.66 -12.68
CA VAL A 129 0.33 -7.94 -13.96
C VAL A 129 0.40 -6.43 -13.74
N ASN A 130 -0.24 -5.93 -12.68
CA ASN A 130 -0.09 -4.54 -12.22
C ASN A 130 1.30 -4.25 -11.62
N GLY A 131 2.18 -5.25 -11.51
CA GLY A 131 3.55 -5.08 -11.02
C GLY A 131 3.66 -4.94 -9.51
N LEU A 132 2.61 -5.27 -8.74
CA LEU A 132 2.68 -5.24 -7.28
C LEU A 132 3.57 -6.37 -6.78
N THR A 133 4.51 -6.01 -5.92
CA THR A 133 5.46 -6.95 -5.31
C THR A 133 5.19 -7.13 -3.82
N ASN A 134 5.81 -8.15 -3.23
CA ASN A 134 5.71 -8.39 -1.80
C ASN A 134 6.29 -7.20 -1.01
N GLY A 135 5.60 -6.78 0.04
CA GLY A 135 5.91 -5.58 0.82
C GLY A 135 5.54 -4.26 0.15
N ALA A 136 4.86 -4.27 -1.00
CA ALA A 136 4.41 -3.05 -1.66
C ALA A 136 3.49 -2.24 -0.73
N GLN A 137 3.74 -0.93 -0.72
CA GLN A 137 2.92 0.03 -0.01
C GLN A 137 1.95 0.66 -0.99
N LEU A 138 0.67 0.63 -0.64
CA LEU A 138 -0.41 1.24 -1.37
C LEU A 138 -1.02 2.33 -0.49
N ILE A 139 -1.41 3.44 -1.09
CA ILE A 139 -2.10 4.52 -0.38
C ILE A 139 -3.48 4.72 -0.99
N MET A 140 -4.49 4.71 -0.12
CA MET A 140 -5.85 5.08 -0.46
C MET A 140 -6.01 6.59 -0.29
N GLN A 141 -6.15 7.28 -1.41
CA GLN A 141 -6.21 8.73 -1.45
C GLN A 141 -7.60 9.22 -1.80
N SER A 142 -8.00 10.31 -1.16
CA SER A 142 -9.23 11.01 -1.51
C SER A 142 -9.13 11.74 -2.87
N GLY A 143 -10.26 11.85 -3.54
CA GLY A 143 -10.43 12.45 -4.86
C GLY A 143 -10.66 11.45 -5.98
N SER A 144 -11.10 11.97 -7.12
CA SER A 144 -11.37 11.17 -8.32
C SER A 144 -10.12 10.94 -9.18
N VAL A 145 -9.97 9.71 -9.68
CA VAL A 145 -8.99 9.40 -10.74
C VAL A 145 -9.43 10.08 -12.02
N ALA A 146 -8.47 10.66 -12.73
CA ALA A 146 -8.75 11.24 -14.03
C ALA A 146 -9.19 10.15 -15.02
N PRO A 147 -10.32 10.31 -15.74
CA PRO A 147 -10.67 9.37 -16.80
C PRO A 147 -9.54 9.30 -17.84
N ARG A 148 -9.42 8.17 -18.55
CA ARG A 148 -8.46 8.04 -19.65
C ARG A 148 -8.54 9.25 -20.59
N ASN A 149 -7.39 9.78 -21.01
CA ASN A 149 -7.24 11.00 -21.82
C ASN A 149 -7.62 12.31 -21.10
N HIS A 150 -7.59 12.36 -19.77
CA HIS A 150 -7.70 13.60 -19.02
C HIS A 150 -6.43 13.86 -18.22
N VAL A 151 -6.06 15.13 -18.11
CA VAL A 151 -4.95 15.56 -17.25
C VAL A 151 -5.52 16.37 -16.09
N ARG A 152 -5.11 16.03 -14.87
CA ARG A 152 -5.39 16.83 -13.68
C ARG A 152 -4.41 17.99 -13.63
N LEU A 153 -4.92 19.20 -13.70
CA LEU A 153 -4.11 20.41 -13.55
C LEU A 153 -4.34 21.03 -12.19
N LYS A 154 -3.25 21.23 -11.44
CA LYS A 154 -3.24 22.08 -10.26
C LYS A 154 -3.24 23.53 -10.73
N VAL A 155 -4.31 24.25 -10.45
CA VAL A 155 -4.44 25.67 -10.82
C VAL A 155 -4.34 26.53 -9.57
N PHE A 156 -3.30 27.35 -9.50
CA PHE A 156 -3.16 28.35 -8.45
C PHE A 156 -3.90 29.62 -8.87
N ARG A 157 -4.93 29.99 -8.11
CA ARG A 157 -5.65 31.24 -8.36
C ARG A 157 -4.88 32.39 -7.70
N ILE A 158 -4.19 33.21 -8.49
CA ILE A 158 -3.54 34.42 -8.00
C ILE A 158 -4.62 35.49 -7.76
N ILE A 159 -5.09 35.63 -6.52
CA ILE A 159 -6.06 36.66 -6.10
C ILE A 159 -5.31 37.90 -5.61
N ASN A 160 -4.53 38.56 -6.47
CA ASN A 160 -4.19 40.00 -6.39
C ASN A 160 -3.12 40.38 -7.41
N LYS A 161 -3.38 41.40 -8.24
CA LYS A 161 -2.39 41.96 -9.18
C LYS A 161 -1.33 42.86 -8.52
N TYR A 162 -1.44 43.10 -7.20
CA TYR A 162 -0.55 43.98 -6.43
C TYR A 162 0.11 43.27 -5.23
N TYR A 163 0.47 42.00 -5.37
CA TYR A 163 1.15 41.25 -4.29
C TYR A 163 2.64 41.10 -4.57
N LYS A 164 3.47 41.48 -3.59
CA LYS A 164 4.89 41.10 -3.53
C LYS A 164 4.97 39.57 -3.31
N PRO A 165 5.98 38.85 -3.83
CA PRO A 165 5.91 37.42 -4.15
C PRO A 165 5.86 36.42 -2.97
N ASN A 166 5.49 36.83 -1.76
CA ASN A 166 5.76 36.01 -0.58
C ASN A 166 4.58 35.19 -0.05
N GLU A 167 3.34 35.42 -0.51
CA GLU A 167 2.19 34.63 -0.05
C GLU A 167 1.22 34.36 -1.20
N ALA A 168 1.45 33.27 -1.94
CA ALA A 168 0.42 32.69 -2.77
C ALA A 168 -0.67 32.13 -1.83
N SER A 169 -1.95 32.38 -2.13
CA SER A 169 -3.03 31.78 -1.36
C SER A 169 -3.01 30.26 -1.55
N THR A 170 -3.08 29.53 -0.44
CA THR A 170 -3.09 28.05 -0.36
C THR A 170 -4.40 27.41 -0.84
N ASN A 171 -5.27 28.18 -1.50
CA ASN A 171 -6.53 27.66 -2.01
C ASN A 171 -6.27 26.93 -3.34
N GLU A 172 -5.95 25.65 -3.23
CA GLU A 172 -5.78 24.74 -4.35
C GLU A 172 -7.13 24.34 -4.95
N PHE A 173 -7.26 24.42 -6.27
CA PHE A 173 -8.40 23.83 -6.98
C PHE A 173 -7.87 22.95 -8.12
N CYS A 174 -8.38 21.73 -8.22
CA CYS A 174 -8.07 20.80 -9.31
C CYS A 174 -9.10 20.95 -10.43
N ILE A 175 -8.61 21.14 -11.67
CA ILE A 175 -9.44 21.14 -12.87
C ILE A 175 -9.10 19.93 -13.73
N MET A 176 -10.13 19.31 -14.29
CA MET A 176 -10.05 18.18 -15.20
C MET A 176 -10.16 18.68 -16.64
N MET A 177 -9.12 18.51 -17.45
CA MET A 177 -9.16 18.85 -18.88
C MET A 177 -9.07 17.61 -19.75
N LYS A 178 -9.95 17.51 -20.75
CA LYS A 178 -9.93 16.46 -21.77
C LYS A 178 -8.83 16.77 -22.79
N CYS A 179 -7.95 15.81 -23.05
CA CYS A 179 -6.97 15.91 -24.13
C CYS A 179 -7.67 15.75 -25.49
N PRO A 180 -7.28 16.55 -26.50
CA PRO A 180 -7.84 16.47 -27.86
C PRO A 180 -7.52 15.14 -28.55
#